data_AF-A0A8H5LV07-F1
#
_entry.id   AF-A0A8H5LV07-F1
#
_cell.length_a   1.000
_cell.length_b   1.000
_cell.length_c   1.000
_cell.angle_alpha   90.00
_cell.angle_beta   90.00
_cell.angle_gamma   90.00
#
_symmetry.space_group_name_H-M   'P 1'
#
loop_
_entity.id
_entity.type
_entity.pdbx_description
1 polymer ?
#
loop_
_entity_poly.entity_id
_entity_poly.type
_entity_poly.pdbx_seq_one_letter_code
_entity_poly.pdbx_strand_id
1 'polypeptide(L)'
;MVNLLTISQAVAAASISIIDHTQGYAVDLANTGCKDFQPVTQFEFHRTAAEQLKLKTVAANEFQIINIKCNTTVTYPGSGSGAEPERSQTVAVAGSHTAWNITSTNASSTTGPFHLLESVSGLALTAWPIDPAGDATHGPLTLERVGANDTRQLFYLTPSL
;
A
#
# COMPACT_ATOMS: atom_id res chain seq x y z
N MET A 1 11.67 8.42 -15.05
CA MET A 1 12.29 8.25 -13.72
C MET A 1 11.33 8.84 -12.69
N VAL A 2 10.95 8.08 -11.66
CA VAL A 2 10.01 8.52 -10.60
C VAL A 2 10.80 9.25 -9.52
N ASN A 3 10.32 10.42 -9.07
CA ASN A 3 10.96 11.15 -7.97
C ASN A 3 10.55 10.55 -6.63
N LEU A 4 11.48 9.92 -5.92
CA LEU A 4 11.24 9.25 -4.64
C LEU A 4 11.39 10.22 -3.46
N LEU A 5 10.62 10.00 -2.40
CA LEU A 5 10.58 10.85 -1.20
C LEU A 5 11.12 10.12 0.04
N THR A 6 11.55 10.90 1.03
CA THR A 6 11.67 10.38 2.40
C THR A 6 10.30 10.23 3.06
N ILE A 7 10.20 9.43 4.12
CA ILE A 7 8.97 9.35 4.94
C ILE A 7 8.58 10.74 5.46
N SER A 8 9.54 11.54 5.95
CA SER A 8 9.25 12.89 6.45
C SER A 8 8.69 13.81 5.36
N GLN A 9 9.21 13.72 4.13
CA GLN A 9 8.69 14.45 2.98
C GLN A 9 7.32 13.93 2.56
N ALA A 10 7.11 12.61 2.56
CA ALA A 10 5.85 11.98 2.20
C ALA A 10 4.72 12.33 3.18
N VAL A 11 5.03 12.46 4.47
CA VAL A 11 4.07 12.90 5.51
C VAL A 11 3.71 14.38 5.36
N ALA A 12 4.66 15.21 4.95
CA ALA A 12 4.42 16.64 4.71
C ALA A 12 3.82 16.95 3.33
N ALA A 13 3.82 15.98 2.41
CA ALA A 13 3.30 16.16 1.07
C ALA A 13 1.77 16.29 1.07
N ALA A 14 1.25 17.11 0.16
CA ALA A 14 -0.19 17.24 -0.04
C ALA A 14 -0.81 15.93 -0.55
N SER A 15 -0.06 15.21 -1.39
CA SER A 15 -0.43 13.89 -1.90
C SER A 15 0.82 13.09 -2.31
N ILE A 16 0.73 11.77 -2.14
CA ILE A 16 1.73 10.80 -2.56
C ILE A 16 1.07 9.62 -3.28
N SER A 17 1.83 8.94 -4.13
CA SER A 17 1.46 7.63 -4.66
C SER A 17 2.40 6.58 -4.10
N ILE A 18 1.86 5.39 -3.84
CA ILE A 18 2.61 4.22 -3.37
C ILE A 18 2.72 3.27 -4.55
N ILE A 19 3.93 3.06 -5.03
CA ILE A 19 4.21 2.29 -6.24
C ILE A 19 5.00 1.03 -5.86
N ASP A 20 4.69 -0.08 -6.51
CA ASP A 20 5.35 -1.35 -6.31
C ASP A 20 6.82 -1.36 -6.76
N HIS A 21 7.49 -2.48 -6.51
CA HIS A 21 8.89 -2.69 -6.84
C HIS A 21 9.23 -2.56 -8.34
N THR A 22 8.27 -2.80 -9.23
CA THR A 22 8.46 -2.62 -10.68
C THR A 22 8.36 -1.15 -11.10
N GLN A 23 7.87 -0.28 -10.22
CA GLN A 23 7.55 1.12 -10.48
C GLN A 23 6.50 1.33 -11.58
N GLY A 24 5.78 0.27 -11.95
CA GLY A 24 4.76 0.26 -12.99
C GLY A 24 3.34 0.20 -12.44
N TYR A 25 3.17 -0.22 -11.17
CA TYR A 25 1.86 -0.41 -10.57
C TYR A 25 1.70 0.38 -9.28
N ALA A 26 0.54 1.01 -9.10
CA ALA A 26 0.20 1.74 -7.90
C ALA A 26 -0.78 0.96 -7.03
N VAL A 27 -0.62 1.12 -5.70
CA VAL A 27 -1.61 0.67 -4.72
C VAL A 27 -2.87 1.53 -4.91
N ASP A 28 -3.94 0.92 -5.39
CA ASP A 28 -5.24 1.56 -5.62
C ASP A 28 -6.35 0.66 -5.08
N LEU A 29 -7.34 1.28 -4.45
CA LEU A 29 -8.45 0.64 -3.77
C LEU A 29 -9.43 -0.05 -4.72
N ALA A 30 -9.69 0.53 -5.89
CA ALA A 30 -10.80 0.07 -6.73
C ALA A 30 -10.71 0.53 -8.20
N ASN A 31 -9.50 0.50 -8.79
CA ASN A 31 -9.25 0.95 -10.17
C ASN A 31 -9.88 2.33 -10.45
N THR A 32 -9.46 3.34 -9.71
CA THR A 32 -9.95 4.71 -9.78
C THR A 32 -11.34 5.01 -9.19
N GLY A 33 -12.03 4.00 -8.67
CA GLY A 33 -13.33 4.12 -8.01
C GLY A 33 -13.27 4.40 -6.50
N CYS A 34 -14.40 4.84 -5.94
CA CYS A 34 -14.60 4.91 -4.49
C CYS A 34 -15.64 3.86 -4.10
N LYS A 35 -15.16 2.69 -3.66
CA LYS A 35 -16.01 1.59 -3.20
C LYS A 35 -15.56 1.16 -1.82
N ASP A 36 -16.44 1.29 -0.84
CA ASP A 36 -16.20 0.75 0.48
C ASP A 36 -16.13 -0.77 0.41
N PHE A 37 -15.29 -1.36 1.27
CA PHE A 37 -15.13 -2.81 1.42
C PHE A 37 -14.54 -3.53 0.19
N GLN A 38 -14.07 -2.80 -0.82
CA GLN A 38 -13.32 -3.37 -1.93
C GLN A 38 -11.90 -3.73 -1.48
N PRO A 39 -11.38 -4.91 -1.86
CA PRO A 39 -10.01 -5.25 -1.56
C PRO A 39 -9.01 -4.33 -2.25
N VAL A 40 -7.96 -3.94 -1.54
CA VAL A 40 -6.84 -3.18 -2.12
C VAL A 40 -6.06 -4.09 -3.07
N THR A 41 -5.79 -3.63 -4.28
CA THR A 41 -4.97 -4.33 -5.28
C THR A 41 -3.97 -3.35 -5.90
N GLN A 42 -3.11 -3.85 -6.79
CA GLN A 42 -2.28 -2.98 -7.60
C GLN A 42 -2.80 -2.87 -9.03
N PHE A 43 -2.92 -1.65 -9.52
CA PHE A 43 -3.31 -1.33 -10.90
C PHE A 43 -2.15 -0.65 -11.61
N GLU A 44 -2.18 -0.62 -12.95
CA GLU A 44 -1.20 0.18 -13.71
C GLU A 44 -1.19 1.62 -13.16
N PHE A 45 -0.02 2.24 -13.07
CA PHE A 45 0.09 3.57 -12.48
C PHE A 45 -0.32 4.65 -13.48
N HIS A 46 -1.52 5.22 -13.30
CA HIS A 46 -2.14 6.15 -14.24
C HIS A 46 -1.96 7.64 -13.88
N ARG A 47 -1.39 7.95 -12.72
CA ARG A 47 -1.25 9.30 -12.13
C ARG A 47 -2.60 10.02 -12.00
N THR A 48 -3.60 9.33 -11.49
CA THR A 48 -4.95 9.90 -11.32
C THR A 48 -5.25 10.29 -9.87
N ALA A 49 -6.30 11.09 -9.65
CA ALA A 49 -6.74 11.49 -8.31
C ALA A 49 -7.08 10.31 -7.39
N ALA A 50 -7.33 9.12 -7.92
CA ALA A 50 -7.59 7.94 -7.11
C ALA A 50 -6.31 7.27 -6.59
N GLU A 51 -5.15 7.58 -7.14
CA GLU A 51 -3.84 7.12 -6.67
C GLU A 51 -3.17 8.20 -5.79
N GLN A 52 -3.87 9.30 -5.53
CA GLN A 52 -3.46 10.33 -4.59
C GLN A 52 -3.82 9.87 -3.17
N LEU A 53 -2.78 9.53 -2.42
CA LEU A 53 -2.86 9.09 -1.04
C LEU A 53 -2.23 10.16 -0.12
N LYS A 54 -2.62 10.18 1.14
CA LYS A 54 -1.97 10.98 2.18
C LYS A 54 -1.60 10.09 3.36
N LEU A 55 -0.44 10.35 3.96
CA LEU A 55 -0.04 9.71 5.21
C LEU A 55 -0.50 10.57 6.38
N LYS A 56 -1.35 10.01 7.24
CA LYS A 56 -1.75 10.64 8.50
C LYS A 56 -1.04 9.92 9.64
N THR A 57 -0.13 10.61 10.31
CA THR A 57 0.53 10.09 11.52
C THR A 57 -0.49 9.80 12.61
N VAL A 58 -0.48 8.59 13.14
CA VAL A 58 -1.33 8.19 14.28
C VAL A 58 -0.51 7.87 15.53
N ALA A 59 0.72 7.42 15.37
CA ALA A 59 1.72 7.29 16.43
C ALA A 59 3.14 7.44 15.84
N ALA A 60 4.18 7.30 16.67
CA ALA A 60 5.56 7.37 16.19
C ALA A 60 5.83 6.25 15.16
N ASN A 61 6.14 6.63 13.92
CA ASN A 61 6.34 5.74 12.77
C ASN A 61 5.10 4.93 12.31
N GLU A 62 3.92 5.24 12.83
CA GLU A 62 2.66 4.61 12.44
C GLU A 62 1.77 5.59 11.68
N PHE A 63 1.27 5.14 10.53
CA PHE A 63 0.53 5.97 9.58
C PHE A 63 -0.78 5.31 9.17
N GLN A 64 -1.85 6.09 9.14
CA GLN A 64 -3.00 5.76 8.30
C GLN A 64 -2.71 6.25 6.88
N ILE A 65 -2.92 5.38 5.89
CA ILE A 65 -2.85 5.73 4.48
C ILE A 65 -4.27 6.06 4.05
N ILE A 66 -4.52 7.28 3.59
CA ILE A 66 -5.86 7.74 3.26
C ILE A 66 -5.91 8.08 1.78
N ASN A 67 -6.89 7.53 1.06
CA ASN A 67 -7.19 7.95 -0.30
C ASN A 67 -7.81 9.35 -0.28
N ILE A 68 -7.22 10.31 -1.00
CA ILE A 68 -7.66 11.71 -0.94
C ILE A 68 -9.03 11.89 -1.61
N LYS A 69 -9.22 11.28 -2.79
CA LYS A 69 -10.47 11.38 -3.56
C LYS A 69 -11.66 10.78 -2.82
N CYS A 70 -11.47 9.59 -2.24
CA CYS A 70 -12.55 8.86 -1.57
C CYS A 70 -12.67 9.20 -0.08
N ASN A 71 -11.65 9.84 0.50
CA ASN A 71 -11.52 10.09 1.94
C ASN A 71 -11.69 8.80 2.78
N THR A 72 -11.23 7.68 2.24
CA THR A 72 -11.27 6.36 2.87
C THR A 72 -9.86 5.94 3.31
N THR A 73 -9.78 5.18 4.40
CA THR A 73 -8.51 4.66 4.90
C THR A 73 -8.18 3.33 4.22
N VAL A 74 -7.00 3.23 3.63
CA VAL A 74 -6.44 1.98 3.10
C VAL A 74 -6.11 1.07 4.28
N THR A 75 -6.77 -0.08 4.33
CA THR A 75 -6.56 -1.10 5.35
C THR A 75 -6.52 -2.46 4.68
N TYR A 76 -5.73 -3.36 5.24
CA TYR A 76 -5.81 -4.77 4.95
C TYR A 76 -6.63 -5.44 6.06
N PRO A 77 -7.63 -6.28 5.77
CA PRO A 77 -8.44 -6.89 6.83
C PRO A 77 -7.58 -7.83 7.69
N GLY A 78 -7.52 -7.53 9.00
CA GLY A 78 -6.93 -8.39 10.01
C GLY A 78 -7.94 -9.43 10.52
N SER A 79 -7.70 -10.70 10.18
CA SER A 79 -8.13 -11.94 10.86
C SER A 79 -9.46 -11.93 11.67
N GLY A 80 -10.60 -11.85 10.98
CA GLY A 80 -11.90 -12.28 11.52
C GLY A 80 -12.21 -13.77 11.34
N SER A 81 -11.52 -14.46 10.45
CA SER A 81 -11.65 -15.91 10.24
C SER A 81 -10.35 -16.47 9.71
N GLY A 82 -9.68 -17.32 10.49
CA GLY A 82 -8.36 -17.88 10.20
C GLY A 82 -8.32 -18.83 9.00
N ALA A 83 -8.43 -18.27 7.80
CA ALA A 83 -8.06 -18.93 6.55
C ALA A 83 -7.24 -17.95 5.71
N GLU A 84 -6.09 -18.41 5.22
CA GLU A 84 -5.27 -17.77 4.20
C GLU A 84 -6.14 -17.28 3.03
N PRO A 85 -6.18 -15.98 2.71
CA PRO A 85 -6.87 -15.52 1.53
C PRO A 85 -5.91 -15.30 0.38
N GLU A 86 -6.04 -16.17 -0.61
CA GLU A 86 -5.16 -16.20 -1.77
C GLU A 86 -5.19 -14.93 -2.65
N ARG A 87 -6.16 -14.03 -2.50
CA ARG A 87 -6.20 -12.74 -3.22
C ARG A 87 -6.98 -11.74 -2.36
N SER A 88 -6.44 -10.54 -2.16
CA SER A 88 -6.99 -9.39 -1.41
C SER A 88 -8.43 -9.59 -0.86
N GLN A 89 -8.61 -9.64 0.47
CA GLN A 89 -9.95 -9.87 1.06
C GLN A 89 -10.83 -8.61 1.10
N THR A 90 -12.15 -8.84 1.04
CA THR A 90 -13.20 -7.87 1.35
C THR A 90 -13.02 -7.34 2.77
N VAL A 91 -13.02 -6.01 2.94
CA VAL A 91 -12.88 -5.39 4.26
C VAL A 91 -14.21 -5.49 5.01
N ALA A 92 -14.19 -5.77 6.32
CA ALA A 92 -15.34 -5.57 7.20
C ALA A 92 -14.92 -4.63 8.33
N VAL A 93 -15.58 -3.48 8.47
CA VAL A 93 -15.17 -2.42 9.40
C VAL A 93 -16.05 -2.38 10.65
N ALA A 94 -15.44 -2.74 11.79
CA ALA A 94 -15.33 -1.91 12.99
C ALA A 94 -14.19 -2.50 13.86
N GLY A 95 -13.11 -1.73 14.08
CA GLY A 95 -12.01 -2.14 14.98
C GLY A 95 -10.84 -2.92 14.36
N SER A 96 -10.79 -3.12 13.03
CA SER A 96 -9.61 -3.70 12.36
C SER A 96 -8.51 -2.66 12.14
N HIS A 97 -7.27 -3.02 12.40
CA HIS A 97 -6.12 -2.11 12.50
C HIS A 97 -5.77 -1.46 11.15
N THR A 98 -5.83 -0.13 11.11
CA THR A 98 -5.65 0.71 9.90
C THR A 98 -4.28 1.38 9.84
N ALA A 99 -3.41 1.06 10.79
CA ALA A 99 -2.11 1.70 10.95
C ALA A 99 -1.04 0.85 10.25
N TRP A 100 -0.12 1.56 9.59
CA TRP A 100 0.99 0.99 8.87
C TRP A 100 2.29 1.53 9.47
N ASN A 101 3.19 0.62 9.84
CA ASN A 101 4.59 0.92 10.12
C ASN A 101 5.34 0.98 8.79
N ILE A 102 5.75 2.18 8.38
CA ILE A 102 6.50 2.39 7.13
C ILE A 102 7.98 2.48 7.46
N THR A 103 8.75 1.48 7.06
CA THR A 103 10.18 1.38 7.41
C THR A 103 11.05 1.33 6.16
N SER A 104 12.14 2.10 6.14
CA SER A 104 13.12 2.00 5.06
C SER A 104 13.78 0.62 5.06
N THR A 105 13.94 0.04 3.88
CA THR A 105 14.65 -1.25 3.71
C THR A 105 16.17 -1.09 3.73
N ASN A 106 16.65 0.15 3.68
CA ASN A 106 18.05 0.49 3.82
C ASN A 106 18.19 1.62 4.83
N ALA A 107 18.72 1.32 6.02
CA ALA A 107 18.93 2.31 7.08
C ALA A 107 19.80 3.51 6.64
N SER A 108 20.64 3.33 5.61
CA SER A 108 21.49 4.37 5.04
C SER A 108 20.83 5.18 3.93
N SER A 109 19.62 4.80 3.48
CA SER A 109 18.87 5.50 2.45
C SER A 109 17.44 5.74 2.90
N THR A 110 17.13 6.99 3.24
CA THR A 110 15.78 7.39 3.64
C THR A 110 14.85 7.65 2.47
N THR A 111 15.36 7.66 1.23
CA THR A 111 14.60 7.87 -0.03
C THR A 111 14.50 6.61 -0.89
N GLY A 112 14.93 5.46 -0.37
CA GLY A 112 14.88 4.16 -1.04
C GLY A 112 13.50 3.48 -0.94
N PRO A 113 13.40 2.18 -1.31
CA PRO A 113 12.16 1.45 -1.09
C PRO A 113 11.85 1.28 0.40
N PHE A 114 10.58 1.11 0.70
CA PHE A 114 10.04 0.93 2.04
C PHE A 114 9.28 -0.38 2.13
N HIS A 115 9.29 -0.99 3.31
CA HIS A 115 8.28 -1.95 3.70
C HIS A 115 7.08 -1.20 4.30
N LEU A 116 5.88 -1.65 3.94
CA LEU A 116 4.63 -1.25 4.58
C LEU A 116 4.18 -2.41 5.46
N LEU A 117 4.37 -2.29 6.76
CA LEU A 117 4.02 -3.33 7.72
C LEU A 117 2.69 -2.98 8.37
N GLU A 118 1.73 -3.91 8.38
CA GLU A 118 0.50 -3.70 9.17
C GLU A 118 0.89 -3.68 10.66
N SER A 119 0.51 -2.61 11.37
CA SER A 119 1.11 -2.28 12.67
C SER A 119 0.93 -3.36 13.73
N VAL A 120 -0.14 -4.15 13.69
CA VAL A 120 -0.42 -5.16 14.72
C VAL A 120 0.12 -6.54 14.41
N SER A 121 -0.05 -7.02 13.18
CA SER A 121 0.48 -8.32 12.75
C SER A 121 1.98 -8.27 12.46
N GLY A 122 2.53 -7.09 12.12
CA GLY A 122 3.89 -6.92 11.66
C GLY A 122 4.17 -7.54 10.29
N LEU A 123 3.12 -7.98 9.57
CA LEU A 123 3.25 -8.55 8.23
C LEU A 123 3.44 -7.43 7.20
N ALA A 124 4.26 -7.70 6.21
CA ALA A 124 4.52 -6.79 5.09
C ALA A 124 3.45 -6.94 4.01
N LEU A 125 3.04 -5.81 3.44
CA LEU A 125 2.35 -5.79 2.17
C LEU A 125 3.24 -6.43 1.09
N THR A 126 2.68 -7.32 0.28
CA THR A 126 3.38 -8.01 -0.82
C THR A 126 2.61 -7.86 -2.11
N ALA A 127 3.26 -7.31 -3.14
CA ALA A 127 2.73 -7.10 -4.48
C ALA A 127 3.04 -8.28 -5.40
N TRP A 128 1.99 -8.96 -5.86
CA TRP A 128 2.12 -10.09 -6.77
C TRP A 128 1.99 -9.66 -8.24
N PRO A 129 2.77 -10.28 -9.14
CA PRO A 129 2.65 -9.99 -10.58
C PRO A 129 1.22 -10.14 -11.08
N ILE A 130 0.85 -9.33 -12.06
CA ILE A 130 -0.38 -9.53 -12.84
C ILE A 130 -0.31 -10.90 -13.50
N ASP A 131 -1.36 -11.70 -13.33
CA ASP A 131 -1.50 -13.00 -13.99
C ASP A 131 -2.32 -12.83 -15.28
N PRO A 132 -1.67 -12.75 -16.46
CA PRO A 132 -2.35 -12.51 -17.72
C PRO A 132 -3.33 -13.63 -18.11
N ALA A 133 -3.26 -14.81 -17.49
CA ALA A 133 -4.18 -15.92 -17.76
C ALA A 133 -5.44 -15.89 -16.87
N GLY A 134 -5.41 -15.19 -15.73
CA GLY A 134 -6.49 -15.17 -14.74
C GLY A 134 -7.14 -13.79 -14.53
N ASP A 135 -6.34 -12.73 -14.46
CA ASP A 135 -6.80 -11.35 -14.42
C ASP A 135 -5.70 -10.42 -14.95
N ALA A 136 -5.90 -9.93 -16.17
CA ALA A 136 -4.90 -9.13 -16.87
C ALA A 136 -4.89 -7.64 -16.44
N THR A 137 -5.76 -7.23 -15.52
CA THR A 137 -5.98 -5.80 -15.23
C THR A 137 -5.44 -5.34 -13.88
N HIS A 138 -5.15 -6.28 -12.97
CA HIS A 138 -4.58 -5.96 -11.67
C HIS A 138 -3.76 -7.10 -11.05
N GLY A 139 -2.81 -6.74 -10.19
CA GLY A 139 -2.04 -7.68 -9.39
C GLY A 139 -2.60 -7.79 -7.97
N PRO A 140 -2.62 -8.99 -7.36
CA PRO A 140 -3.07 -9.12 -5.98
C PRO A 140 -2.07 -8.47 -5.00
N LEU A 141 -2.61 -7.97 -3.89
CA LEU A 141 -1.84 -7.57 -2.72
C LEU A 141 -2.15 -8.55 -1.57
N THR A 142 -1.12 -8.98 -0.86
CA THR A 142 -1.24 -9.90 0.29
C THR A 142 -0.46 -9.37 1.49
N LEU A 143 -0.66 -9.95 2.68
CA LEU A 143 0.19 -9.73 3.84
C LEU A 143 1.01 -10.98 4.12
N GLU A 144 2.34 -10.85 4.08
CA GLU A 144 3.27 -11.96 4.28
C GLU A 144 4.32 -11.61 5.33
N ARG A 145 5.05 -12.62 5.82
CA ARG A 145 6.20 -12.37 6.69
C ARG A 145 7.25 -11.56 5.94
N VAL A 146 7.92 -10.64 6.64
CA VAL A 146 9.00 -9.83 6.06
C VAL A 146 10.09 -10.75 5.50
N GLY A 147 10.31 -10.70 4.20
CA GLY A 147 11.34 -11.45 3.49
C GLY A 147 12.55 -10.56 3.23
N ALA A 148 13.72 -10.93 3.75
CA ALA A 148 14.93 -10.09 3.66
C ALA A 148 15.36 -9.72 2.22
N ASN A 149 15.00 -10.53 1.24
CA ASN A 149 15.30 -10.31 -0.18
C ASN A 149 14.04 -10.35 -1.05
N ASP A 150 12.86 -10.25 -0.46
CA ASP A 150 11.62 -10.30 -1.23
C ASP A 150 11.33 -8.94 -1.85
N THR A 151 11.67 -8.78 -3.12
CA THR A 151 11.47 -7.53 -3.84
C THR A 151 10.00 -7.15 -3.92
N ARG A 152 9.07 -8.10 -3.83
CA ARG A 152 7.63 -7.85 -3.90
C ARG A 152 7.09 -7.07 -2.70
N GLN A 153 7.87 -6.99 -1.61
CA GLN A 153 7.55 -6.24 -0.40
C GLN A 153 8.13 -4.81 -0.42
N LEU A 154 8.77 -4.42 -1.54
CA LEU A 154 9.38 -3.11 -1.71
C LEU A 154 8.39 -2.17 -2.38
N PHE A 155 8.13 -1.04 -1.72
CA PHE A 155 7.28 0.02 -2.25
C PHE A 155 7.99 1.37 -2.22
N TYR A 156 7.59 2.24 -3.14
CA TYR A 156 8.15 3.55 -3.34
C TYR A 156 7.11 4.63 -3.08
N LEU A 157 7.49 5.65 -2.30
CA LEU A 157 6.67 6.83 -2.09
C LEU A 157 7.12 7.92 -3.06
N THR A 158 6.20 8.45 -3.86
CA THR A 158 6.48 9.52 -4.83
C THR A 158 5.43 10.63 -4.72
N PRO A 159 5.74 11.91 -5.05
CA PRO A 159 4.70 12.91 -5.17
C PRO A 159 3.67 12.49 -6.21
N SER A 160 2.39 12.57 -5.86
CA SER A 160 1.35 12.55 -6.87
C SER A 160 1.28 13.91 -7.56
N LEU A 161 0.99 13.92 -8.85
CA LEU A 161 0.77 15.16 -9.62
C LEU A 161 -0.53 15.86 -9.20
#